data_AF-A0A9P1GY43-F1
#
_entry.id   AF-A0A9P1GY43-F1
#
_cell.length_a   1.000
_cell.length_b   1.000
_cell.length_c   1.000
_cell.angle_alpha   90.00
_cell.angle_beta   90.00
_cell.angle_gamma   90.00
#
_symmetry.space_group_name_H-M   'P 1'
#
loop_
_entity.id
_entity.type
_entity.pdbx_description
1 polymer ?
#
loop_
_entity_poly.entity_id
_entity_poly.type
_entity_poly.pdbx_seq_one_letter_code
_entity_poly.pdbx_strand_id
1 'polypeptide(L)'
;MEGSPRAGGPGHARNKSTTKAFRNSPKQPAPDTPLDELLARGFYRAAAIAAVQELTSTIPDKPAIDPADHSRIFNLLYIRLSCLTLIDAMPLAAQEVKAFEDLNNPMVYVDQLTGEHLVPWDLRVLNVRLQALGFGDPRRAVMSFHDLAREARHNIAQATADHDNSARELWKDRLYALGLKIAGALVEMDDLSGAAHQLTSLKDRGDGKVSLARALLWLHIGNADEARRVVSGSGSSLNAGDKTVLALADMADGEFETALDKWRAIEEGEGEMDEMVGMNTAVCLLYLGKMEENLSTIYELCAERTKKGLKLRLAERVAAMEESSARGWEKTNADFKL
;
A
#
# COMPACT_ATOMS: atom_id res chain seq x y z
N MET A 1 -49.38 38.10 15.69
CA MET A 1 -47.91 38.23 15.75
C MET A 1 -47.37 36.88 16.20
N GLU A 2 -47.22 35.95 15.27
CA GLU A 2 -46.72 34.61 15.53
C GLU A 2 -45.26 34.53 15.09
N GLY A 3 -44.37 34.24 16.03
CA GLY A 3 -42.98 33.93 15.77
C GLY A 3 -42.77 32.42 15.85
N SER A 4 -42.35 31.81 14.75
CA SER A 4 -41.93 30.41 14.69
C SER A 4 -40.43 30.33 14.37
N PRO A 5 -39.63 29.56 15.13
CA PRO A 5 -38.23 29.29 14.80
C PRO A 5 -38.12 27.97 14.01
N ARG A 6 -37.35 27.95 12.91
CA ARG A 6 -36.86 26.73 12.26
C ARG A 6 -35.36 26.91 11.98
N ALA A 7 -34.51 26.28 12.78
CA ALA A 7 -34.01 24.90 12.64
C ALA A 7 -32.90 24.80 11.56
N GLY A 8 -31.67 25.14 11.96
CA GLY A 8 -30.47 24.74 11.24
C GLY A 8 -30.13 23.30 11.61
N GLY A 9 -30.39 22.36 10.69
CA GLY A 9 -29.93 20.97 10.83
C GLY A 9 -28.42 20.84 10.60
N PRO A 10 -27.76 19.82 11.19
CA PRO A 10 -26.33 19.61 11.03
C PRO A 10 -26.07 19.08 9.61
N GLY A 11 -25.68 19.99 8.72
CA GLY A 11 -25.16 19.64 7.41
C GLY A 11 -23.88 18.83 7.59
N HIS A 12 -23.95 17.53 7.29
CA HIS A 12 -22.78 16.70 7.03
C HIS A 12 -21.83 17.49 6.12
N ALA A 13 -20.63 17.76 6.62
CA ALA A 13 -19.58 18.40 5.84
C ALA A 13 -19.36 17.58 4.56
N ARG A 14 -19.92 18.07 3.44
CA ARG A 14 -19.80 17.41 2.13
C ARG A 14 -18.33 17.34 1.79
N ASN A 15 -17.77 16.15 1.93
CA ASN A 15 -16.36 15.88 1.76
C ASN A 15 -15.98 16.14 0.31
N LYS A 16 -15.28 17.26 0.03
CA LYS A 16 -14.92 17.73 -1.32
C LYS A 16 -13.94 16.79 -2.05
N SER A 17 -13.37 15.80 -1.35
CA SER A 17 -12.37 14.87 -1.88
C SER A 17 -12.96 13.76 -2.78
N THR A 18 -14.18 13.27 -2.49
CA THR A 18 -14.81 12.21 -3.28
C THR A 18 -15.29 12.71 -4.65
N THR A 19 -15.06 11.92 -5.70
CA THR A 19 -15.58 12.20 -7.05
C THR A 19 -17.11 12.24 -7.05
N LYS A 20 -17.71 13.04 -7.95
CA LYS A 20 -19.18 13.18 -8.04
C LYS A 20 -19.88 11.84 -8.35
N ALA A 21 -19.26 11.00 -9.18
CA ALA A 21 -19.81 9.70 -9.60
C ALA A 21 -20.09 8.78 -8.40
N PHE A 22 -19.15 8.69 -7.45
CA PHE A 22 -19.31 7.84 -6.27
C PHE A 22 -20.24 8.49 -5.25
N ARG A 23 -20.14 9.81 -5.03
CA ARG A 23 -20.99 10.54 -4.08
C ARG A 23 -22.48 10.42 -4.41
N ASN A 24 -22.84 10.40 -5.69
CA ASN A 24 -24.23 10.37 -6.15
C ASN A 24 -24.70 8.96 -6.58
N SER A 25 -23.87 7.94 -6.38
CA SER A 25 -24.21 6.58 -6.79
C SER A 25 -25.31 5.99 -5.91
N PRO A 26 -26.26 5.21 -6.47
CA PRO A 26 -27.26 4.49 -5.68
C PRO A 26 -26.66 3.38 -4.80
N LYS A 27 -25.39 3.04 -5.01
CA LYS A 27 -24.64 2.02 -4.26
C LYS A 27 -24.15 2.49 -2.88
N GLN A 28 -24.34 3.77 -2.54
CA GLN A 28 -23.93 4.29 -1.24
C GLN A 28 -24.58 3.50 -0.09
N PRO A 29 -23.81 3.10 0.94
CA PRO A 29 -24.35 2.34 2.05
C PRO A 29 -25.30 3.21 2.88
N ALA A 30 -26.30 2.57 3.50
CA ALA A 30 -27.17 3.24 4.45
C ALA A 30 -26.39 3.57 5.75
N PRO A 31 -26.76 4.61 6.51
CA PRO A 31 -26.04 5.00 7.72
C PRO A 31 -25.99 3.92 8.82
N ASP A 32 -26.93 2.99 8.81
CA ASP A 32 -27.09 1.88 9.75
C ASP A 32 -26.48 0.55 9.25
N THR A 33 -25.80 0.55 8.09
CA THR A 33 -25.18 -0.65 7.52
C THR A 33 -24.16 -1.25 8.50
N PRO A 34 -24.22 -2.57 8.81
CA PRO A 34 -23.28 -3.21 9.71
C PRO A 34 -21.83 -3.12 9.25
N LEU A 35 -20.89 -3.05 10.20
CA LEU A 35 -19.46 -2.92 9.92
C LEU A 35 -18.91 -4.03 9.02
N ASP A 36 -19.31 -5.28 9.26
CA ASP A 36 -18.84 -6.43 8.48
C ASP A 36 -19.32 -6.35 7.01
N GLU A 37 -20.53 -5.84 6.79
CA GLU A 37 -21.06 -5.63 5.44
C GLU A 37 -20.32 -4.50 4.72
N LEU A 38 -20.02 -3.40 5.43
CA LEU A 38 -19.23 -2.30 4.88
C LEU A 38 -17.84 -2.76 4.44
N LEU A 39 -17.19 -3.62 5.23
CA LEU A 39 -15.89 -4.20 4.90
C LEU A 39 -15.98 -5.15 3.71
N ALA A 40 -16.98 -6.04 3.68
CA ALA A 40 -17.17 -7.00 2.60
C ALA A 40 -17.39 -6.31 1.24
N ARG A 41 -18.13 -5.19 1.24
CA ARG A 41 -18.45 -4.40 0.03
C ARG A 41 -17.37 -3.36 -0.30
N GLY A 42 -16.36 -3.19 0.56
CA GLY A 42 -15.23 -2.28 0.32
C GLY A 42 -15.55 -0.80 0.53
N PHE A 43 -16.52 -0.46 1.38
CA PHE A 43 -16.83 0.90 1.79
C PHE A 43 -15.95 1.35 2.96
N TYR A 44 -14.65 1.46 2.70
CA TYR A 44 -13.65 1.71 3.74
C TYR A 44 -13.83 3.04 4.48
N ARG A 45 -14.37 4.08 3.85
CA ARG A 45 -14.62 5.34 4.56
C ARG A 45 -15.75 5.18 5.57
N ALA A 46 -16.85 4.54 5.16
CA ALA A 46 -17.97 4.25 6.06
C ALA A 46 -17.54 3.28 7.17
N ALA A 47 -16.77 2.23 6.85
CA ALA A 47 -16.25 1.29 7.84
C ALA A 47 -15.33 1.97 8.87
N ALA A 48 -14.46 2.88 8.44
CA ALA A 48 -13.63 3.66 9.36
C ALA A 48 -14.47 4.50 10.33
N ILE A 49 -15.56 5.12 9.85
CA ILE A 49 -16.49 5.92 10.67
C ILE A 49 -17.24 5.01 11.64
N ALA A 50 -17.80 3.90 11.18
CA ALA A 50 -18.52 2.95 12.01
C ALA A 50 -17.61 2.37 13.12
N ALA A 51 -16.36 2.04 12.81
CA ALA A 51 -15.40 1.54 13.80
C ALA A 51 -15.12 2.55 14.93
N VAL A 52 -14.91 3.83 14.60
CA VAL A 52 -14.72 4.87 15.65
C VAL A 52 -16.00 5.15 16.42
N GLN A 53 -17.16 5.08 15.77
CA GLN A 53 -18.43 5.28 16.45
C GLN A 53 -18.71 4.19 17.47
N GLU A 54 -18.36 2.94 17.16
CA GLU A 54 -18.44 1.82 18.10
C GLU A 54 -17.45 2.02 19.26
N LEU A 55 -16.18 2.34 18.96
CA LEU A 55 -15.15 2.62 19.97
C LEU A 55 -15.52 3.75 20.95
N THR A 56 -16.19 4.78 20.44
CA THR A 56 -16.58 5.97 21.22
C THR A 56 -17.99 5.88 21.80
N SER A 57 -18.70 4.77 21.59
CA SER A 57 -20.09 4.58 22.02
C SER A 57 -21.04 5.69 21.52
N THR A 58 -20.79 6.21 20.32
CA THR A 58 -21.58 7.30 19.72
C THR A 58 -22.72 6.80 18.81
N ILE A 59 -22.90 5.48 18.71
CA ILE A 59 -24.01 4.86 17.97
C ILE A 59 -25.27 4.90 18.86
N PRO A 60 -26.36 5.56 18.44
CA PRO A 60 -27.63 5.51 19.16
C PRO A 60 -28.12 4.08 19.32
N ASP A 61 -28.69 3.75 20.48
CA ASP A 61 -29.34 2.46 20.78
C ASP A 61 -28.42 1.21 20.80
N LYS A 62 -27.09 1.38 20.74
CA LYS A 62 -26.13 0.31 21.01
C LYS A 62 -25.46 0.48 22.39
N PRO A 63 -25.25 -0.61 23.15
CA PRO A 63 -24.51 -0.55 24.40
C PRO A 63 -23.06 -0.13 24.14
N ALA A 64 -22.48 0.59 25.11
CA ALA A 64 -21.05 0.89 25.10
C ALA A 64 -20.24 -0.41 25.10
N ILE A 65 -19.09 -0.40 24.42
CA ILE A 65 -18.15 -1.53 24.45
C ILE A 65 -17.65 -1.71 25.88
N ASP A 66 -17.59 -2.96 26.33
CA ASP A 66 -16.98 -3.31 27.60
C ASP A 66 -15.48 -2.95 27.57
N PRO A 67 -14.97 -2.08 28.46
CA PRO A 67 -13.55 -1.77 28.54
C PRO A 67 -12.64 -2.99 28.77
N ALA A 68 -13.19 -4.11 29.28
CA ALA A 68 -12.46 -5.35 29.46
C ALA A 68 -12.36 -6.20 28.17
N ASP A 69 -13.17 -5.93 27.14
CA ASP A 69 -13.13 -6.65 25.86
C ASP A 69 -12.00 -6.10 24.95
N HIS A 70 -10.76 -6.36 25.37
CA HIS A 70 -9.57 -5.95 24.64
C HIS A 70 -9.53 -6.50 23.21
N SER A 71 -10.09 -7.68 22.97
CA SER A 71 -10.11 -8.33 21.64
C SER A 71 -10.97 -7.51 20.67
N ARG A 72 -12.18 -7.12 21.08
CA ARG A 72 -13.04 -6.26 20.26
C ARG A 72 -12.43 -4.88 20.07
N ILE A 73 -11.87 -4.28 21.13
CA ILE A 73 -11.25 -2.95 21.06
C ILE A 73 -10.09 -2.94 20.05
N PHE A 74 -9.13 -3.87 20.16
CA PHE A 74 -8.00 -3.93 19.24
C PHE A 74 -8.42 -4.26 17.80
N ASN A 75 -9.43 -5.12 17.62
CA ASN A 75 -9.96 -5.38 16.28
C ASN A 75 -10.57 -4.13 15.65
N LEU A 76 -11.34 -3.34 16.40
CA LEU A 76 -11.90 -2.08 15.90
C LEU A 76 -10.83 -1.04 15.60
N LEU A 77 -9.79 -0.94 16.44
CA LEU A 77 -8.63 -0.08 16.17
C LEU A 77 -7.89 -0.51 14.89
N TYR A 78 -7.70 -1.82 14.69
CA TYR A 78 -7.12 -2.35 13.47
C TYR A 78 -7.96 -2.01 12.25
N ILE A 79 -9.28 -2.24 12.30
CA ILE A 79 -10.20 -1.91 11.21
C ILE A 79 -10.15 -0.42 10.89
N ARG A 80 -10.24 0.45 11.92
CA ARG A 80 -10.14 1.90 11.81
C ARG A 80 -8.88 2.31 11.05
N LEU A 81 -7.71 1.88 11.52
CA LEU A 81 -6.43 2.28 10.96
C LEU A 81 -6.22 1.71 9.55
N SER A 82 -6.54 0.43 9.34
CA SER A 82 -6.48 -0.22 8.03
C SER A 82 -7.37 0.51 7.02
N CYS A 83 -8.62 0.82 7.38
CA CYS A 83 -9.52 1.57 6.51
C CYS A 83 -8.99 2.97 6.18
N LEU A 84 -8.44 3.70 7.16
CA LEU A 84 -7.79 4.99 6.91
C LEU A 84 -6.60 4.86 5.95
N THR A 85 -5.81 3.78 6.06
CA THR A 85 -4.74 3.50 5.09
C THR A 85 -5.24 3.08 3.71
N LEU A 86 -6.43 2.49 3.61
CA LEU A 86 -6.98 2.09 2.31
C LEU A 86 -7.64 3.25 1.55
N ILE A 87 -7.97 4.35 2.23
CA ILE A 87 -8.59 5.55 1.63
C ILE A 87 -7.61 6.73 1.50
N ASP A 88 -6.31 6.47 1.54
CA ASP A 88 -5.24 7.48 1.46
C ASP A 88 -5.30 8.56 2.55
N ALA A 89 -5.79 8.20 3.74
CA ALA A 89 -5.85 9.08 4.91
C ALA A 89 -4.73 8.80 5.93
N MET A 90 -3.51 8.48 5.46
CA MET A 90 -2.37 8.15 6.32
C MET A 90 -2.03 9.22 7.35
N PRO A 91 -2.08 10.54 7.07
CA PRO A 91 -1.78 11.55 8.09
C PRO A 91 -2.73 11.46 9.30
N LEU A 92 -4.00 11.14 9.07
CA LEU A 92 -4.98 10.94 10.15
C LEU A 92 -4.69 9.65 10.92
N ALA A 93 -4.44 8.54 10.21
CA ALA A 93 -4.08 7.27 10.85
C ALA A 93 -2.81 7.39 11.71
N ALA A 94 -1.80 8.10 11.20
CA ALA A 94 -0.55 8.38 11.90
C ALA A 94 -0.73 9.30 13.11
N GLN A 95 -1.72 10.21 13.08
CA GLN A 95 -2.08 11.02 14.24
C GLN A 95 -2.76 10.19 15.33
N GLU A 96 -3.71 9.31 14.96
CA GLU A 96 -4.42 8.44 15.91
C GLU A 96 -3.47 7.48 16.62
N VAL A 97 -2.54 6.87 15.87
CA VAL A 97 -1.55 5.90 16.39
C VAL A 97 -0.55 6.50 17.38
N LYS A 98 -0.34 7.82 17.41
CA LYS A 98 0.55 8.46 18.41
C LYS A 98 0.09 8.20 19.85
N ALA A 99 -1.22 8.00 20.05
CA ALA A 99 -1.77 7.73 21.38
C ALA A 99 -1.50 6.30 21.88
N PHE A 100 -1.07 5.38 21.02
CA PHE A 100 -0.92 3.96 21.37
C PHE A 100 0.43 3.63 22.02
N GLU A 101 1.38 4.56 22.02
CA GLU A 101 2.73 4.35 22.53
C GLU A 101 3.34 3.04 21.99
N ASP A 102 3.95 2.20 22.82
CA ASP A 102 4.54 0.94 22.37
C ASP A 102 3.60 -0.26 22.56
N LEU A 103 2.88 -0.61 21.49
CA LEU A 103 2.05 -1.82 21.42
C LEU A 103 2.84 -3.14 21.46
N ASN A 104 4.18 -3.09 21.40
CA ASN A 104 5.03 -4.28 21.50
C ASN A 104 5.58 -4.50 22.90
N ASN A 105 5.23 -3.66 23.88
CA ASN A 105 5.74 -3.78 25.23
C ASN A 105 5.21 -5.07 25.91
N PRO A 106 6.08 -6.08 26.15
CA PRO A 106 5.64 -7.36 26.69
C PRO A 106 5.21 -7.26 28.16
N MET A 107 5.59 -6.20 28.88
CA MET A 107 5.15 -6.00 30.27
C MET A 107 3.69 -5.56 30.38
N VAL A 108 3.14 -4.99 29.30
CA VAL A 108 1.79 -4.41 29.27
C VAL A 108 0.83 -5.31 28.50
N TYR A 109 1.26 -5.84 27.36
CA TYR A 109 0.37 -6.48 26.40
C TYR A 109 0.53 -7.98 26.29
N VAL A 110 1.34 -8.63 27.13
CA VAL A 110 1.42 -10.09 27.20
C VAL A 110 0.70 -10.55 28.45
N ASP A 111 -0.24 -11.47 28.28
CA ASP A 111 -0.89 -12.14 29.39
C ASP A 111 0.13 -13.04 30.11
N GLN A 112 0.30 -12.80 31.41
CA GLN A 112 1.27 -13.54 32.23
C GLN A 112 0.90 -15.01 32.44
N LEU A 113 -0.38 -15.36 32.30
CA LEU A 113 -0.85 -16.73 32.50
C LEU A 113 -0.67 -17.59 31.24
N THR A 114 -1.04 -17.04 30.08
CA THR A 114 -1.00 -17.76 28.80
C THR A 114 0.30 -17.51 28.03
N GLY A 115 1.01 -16.41 28.31
CA GLY A 115 2.15 -15.95 27.53
C GLY A 115 1.77 -15.36 26.17
N GLU A 116 0.47 -15.20 25.88
CA GLU A 116 -0.01 -14.69 24.60
C GLU A 116 -0.05 -13.17 24.56
N HIS A 117 0.22 -12.62 23.38
CA HIS A 117 0.14 -11.18 23.14
C HIS A 117 -1.31 -10.76 22.89
N LEU A 118 -1.84 -9.87 23.73
CA LEU A 118 -3.23 -9.38 23.69
C LEU A 118 -3.53 -8.55 22.44
N VAL A 119 -2.54 -7.80 21.94
CA VAL A 119 -2.66 -7.01 20.71
C VAL A 119 -2.46 -7.92 19.49
N PRO A 120 -3.39 -7.93 18.51
CA PRO A 120 -3.24 -8.69 17.27
C PRO A 120 -1.97 -8.33 16.49
N TRP A 121 -1.34 -9.34 15.89
CA TRP A 121 -0.10 -9.19 15.12
C TRP A 121 -0.18 -8.09 14.06
N ASP A 122 -1.26 -8.08 13.27
CA ASP A 122 -1.40 -7.14 12.15
C ASP A 122 -1.53 -5.69 12.63
N LEU A 123 -2.15 -5.46 13.79
CA LEU A 123 -2.21 -4.15 14.43
C LEU A 123 -0.83 -3.69 14.89
N ARG A 124 -0.03 -4.58 15.49
CA ARG A 124 1.35 -4.26 15.92
C ARG A 124 2.23 -3.87 14.74
N VAL A 125 2.14 -4.62 13.65
CA VAL A 125 2.88 -4.32 12.41
C VAL A 125 2.43 -3.01 11.77
N LEU A 126 1.12 -2.75 11.74
CA LEU A 126 0.55 -1.50 11.23
C LEU A 126 0.96 -0.30 12.09
N ASN A 127 0.97 -0.47 13.42
CA ASN A 127 1.38 0.55 14.38
C ASN A 127 2.81 1.02 14.13
N VAL A 128 3.76 0.09 13.94
CA VAL A 128 5.16 0.45 13.64
C VAL A 128 5.25 1.35 12.40
N ARG A 129 4.54 1.00 11.33
CA ARG A 129 4.54 1.79 10.08
C ARG A 129 3.93 3.19 10.30
N LEU A 130 2.78 3.25 10.95
CA LEU A 130 2.06 4.51 11.17
C LEU A 130 2.80 5.43 12.16
N GLN A 131 3.49 4.89 13.16
CA GLN A 131 4.33 5.69 14.05
C GLN A 131 5.53 6.28 13.33
N ALA A 132 6.22 5.49 12.50
CA ALA A 132 7.34 5.98 11.71
C ALA A 132 6.93 7.17 10.83
N LEU A 133 5.78 7.05 10.16
CA LEU A 133 5.19 8.14 9.38
C LEU A 133 4.77 9.33 10.25
N GLY A 134 4.15 9.07 11.41
CA GLY A 134 3.63 10.11 12.30
C GLY A 134 4.72 10.94 12.99
N PHE A 135 5.85 10.31 13.32
CA PHE A 135 7.02 10.97 13.92
C PHE A 135 8.03 11.44 12.89
N GLY A 136 7.93 10.98 11.63
CA GLY A 136 8.93 11.26 10.60
C GLY A 136 10.27 10.58 10.88
N ASP A 137 10.26 9.45 11.58
CA ASP A 137 11.45 8.72 12.04
C ASP A 137 11.44 7.27 11.53
N PRO A 138 11.99 7.01 10.33
CA PRO A 138 12.05 5.66 9.77
C PRO A 138 13.04 4.74 10.51
N ARG A 139 13.99 5.28 11.29
CA ARG A 139 14.94 4.46 12.08
C ARG A 139 14.22 3.66 13.15
N ARG A 140 13.23 4.28 13.79
CA ARG A 140 12.34 3.61 14.75
C ARG A 140 11.61 2.44 14.10
N ALA A 141 11.17 2.59 12.85
CA ALA A 141 10.50 1.53 12.11
C ALA A 141 11.42 0.32 11.93
N VAL A 142 12.66 0.55 11.48
CA VAL A 142 13.66 -0.52 11.29
C VAL A 142 13.89 -1.28 12.61
N MET A 143 14.15 -0.56 13.70
CA MET A 143 14.35 -1.18 15.02
C MET A 143 13.14 -2.03 15.44
N SER A 144 11.93 -1.45 15.43
CA SER A 144 10.72 -2.17 15.87
C SER A 144 10.37 -3.35 14.97
N PHE A 145 10.62 -3.27 13.65
CA PHE A 145 10.44 -4.43 12.76
C PHE A 145 11.47 -5.52 13.04
N HIS A 146 12.71 -5.19 13.41
CA HIS A 146 13.69 -6.18 13.83
C HIS A 146 13.31 -6.86 15.15
N ASP A 147 12.70 -6.14 16.10
CA ASP A 147 12.17 -6.72 17.32
C ASP A 147 11.03 -7.71 17.03
N LEU A 148 10.07 -7.32 16.19
CA LEU A 148 9.03 -8.22 15.69
C LEU A 148 9.61 -9.42 14.93
N ALA A 149 10.68 -9.25 14.17
CA ALA A 149 11.34 -10.34 13.46
C ALA A 149 12.04 -11.30 14.43
N ARG A 150 12.58 -10.82 15.56
CA ARG A 150 13.13 -11.66 16.63
C ARG A 150 12.02 -12.49 17.28
N GLU A 151 10.87 -11.89 17.58
CA GLU A 151 9.70 -12.61 18.07
C GLU A 151 9.22 -13.68 17.08
N ALA A 152 9.12 -13.34 15.79
CA ALA A 152 8.72 -14.30 14.76
C ALA A 152 9.70 -15.49 14.68
N ARG A 153 11.02 -15.24 14.75
CA ARG A 153 12.03 -16.32 14.78
C ARG A 153 11.91 -17.20 16.03
N HIS A 154 11.65 -16.59 17.19
CA HIS A 154 11.41 -17.34 18.42
C HIS A 154 10.19 -18.26 18.29
N ASN A 155 9.07 -17.74 17.80
CA ASN A 155 7.86 -18.51 17.57
C ASN A 155 8.03 -19.60 16.51
N ILE A 156 8.83 -19.39 15.45
CA ILE A 156 9.19 -20.45 14.49
C ILE A 156 9.94 -21.58 15.20
N ALA A 157 10.90 -21.25 16.08
CA ALA A 157 11.67 -22.25 16.82
C ALA A 157 10.77 -23.03 17.79
N GLN A 158 9.88 -22.34 18.50
CA GLN A 158 8.91 -22.95 19.40
C GLN A 158 7.93 -23.87 18.65
N ALA A 159 7.27 -23.38 17.58
CA ALA A 159 6.38 -24.20 16.77
C ALA A 159 7.09 -25.41 16.12
N THR A 160 8.40 -25.28 15.83
CA THR A 160 9.21 -26.41 15.35
C THR A 160 9.42 -27.46 16.46
N ALA A 161 9.67 -27.03 17.70
CA ALA A 161 9.80 -27.91 18.85
C ALA A 161 8.49 -28.61 19.22
N ASP A 162 7.37 -27.89 19.10
CA ASP A 162 6.01 -28.39 19.38
C ASP A 162 5.42 -29.22 18.23
N HIS A 163 6.15 -29.36 17.12
CA HIS A 163 5.71 -30.01 15.88
C HIS A 163 4.43 -29.42 15.25
N ASP A 164 4.12 -28.15 15.54
CA ASP A 164 3.03 -27.41 14.92
C ASP A 164 3.48 -26.81 13.58
N ASN A 165 3.26 -27.56 12.51
CA ASN A 165 3.60 -27.11 11.16
C ASN A 165 2.78 -25.91 10.70
N SER A 166 1.51 -25.78 11.14
CA SER A 166 0.63 -24.69 10.74
C SER A 166 1.11 -23.36 11.33
N ALA A 167 1.38 -23.33 12.65
CA ALA A 167 1.95 -22.17 13.29
C ALA A 167 3.34 -21.84 12.74
N ARG A 168 4.16 -22.85 12.47
CA ARG A 168 5.50 -22.66 11.88
C ARG A 168 5.44 -21.95 10.54
N GLU A 169 4.56 -22.36 9.62
CA GLU A 169 4.43 -21.71 8.31
C GLU A 169 3.84 -20.30 8.44
N LEU A 170 2.84 -20.10 9.31
CA LEU A 170 2.30 -18.77 9.62
C LEU A 170 3.40 -17.78 10.07
N TRP A 171 4.28 -18.21 10.99
CA TRP A 171 5.35 -17.35 11.49
C TRP A 171 6.47 -17.13 10.47
N LYS A 172 6.75 -18.09 9.59
CA LYS A 172 7.64 -17.87 8.43
C LYS A 172 7.08 -16.83 7.47
N ASP A 173 5.77 -16.87 7.21
CA ASP A 173 5.10 -15.87 6.39
C ASP A 173 5.17 -14.47 7.00
N ARG A 174 4.92 -14.36 8.30
CA ARG A 174 5.10 -13.11 9.06
C ARG A 174 6.54 -12.60 8.99
N LEU A 175 7.53 -13.47 9.19
CA LEU A 175 8.95 -13.11 9.12
C LEU A 175 9.35 -12.61 7.72
N TYR A 176 8.84 -13.27 6.68
CA TYR A 176 9.06 -12.84 5.30
C TYR A 176 8.46 -11.46 5.01
N ALA A 177 7.21 -11.23 5.44
CA ALA A 177 6.54 -9.95 5.28
C ALA A 177 7.26 -8.82 6.05
N LEU A 178 7.78 -9.11 7.24
CA LEU A 178 8.65 -8.18 7.98
C LEU A 178 9.95 -7.89 7.21
N GLY A 179 10.54 -8.89 6.56
CA GLY A 179 11.73 -8.71 5.74
C GLY A 179 11.54 -7.66 4.63
N LEU A 180 10.38 -7.67 3.97
CA LEU A 180 10.00 -6.66 2.97
C LEU A 180 9.77 -5.28 3.60
N LYS A 181 9.13 -5.22 4.78
CA LYS A 181 8.90 -3.96 5.50
C LYS A 181 10.20 -3.32 5.98
N ILE A 182 11.17 -4.13 6.43
CA ILE A 182 12.51 -3.67 6.80
C ILE A 182 13.22 -3.09 5.57
N ALA A 183 13.19 -3.78 4.43
CA ALA A 183 13.77 -3.25 3.18
C ALA A 183 13.14 -1.91 2.79
N GLY A 184 11.80 -1.78 2.88
CA GLY A 184 11.10 -0.51 2.64
C GLY A 184 11.51 0.61 3.60
N ALA A 185 11.65 0.31 4.89
CA ALA A 185 12.09 1.29 5.89
C ALA A 185 13.56 1.71 5.70
N LEU A 186 14.43 0.81 5.21
CA LEU A 186 15.82 1.13 4.85
C LEU A 186 15.89 2.06 3.64
N VAL A 187 15.02 1.86 2.63
CA VAL A 187 14.89 2.79 1.50
C VAL A 187 14.47 4.18 1.99
N GLU A 188 13.52 4.27 2.92
CA GLU A 188 13.11 5.56 3.51
C GLU A 188 14.20 6.24 4.33
N MET A 189 15.16 5.46 4.83
CA MET A 189 16.35 5.98 5.53
C MET A 189 17.48 6.38 4.57
N ASP A 190 17.29 6.25 3.25
CA ASP A 190 18.33 6.41 2.22
C ASP A 190 19.48 5.39 2.33
N ASP A 191 19.28 4.29 3.07
CA ASP A 191 20.21 3.15 3.12
C ASP A 191 19.85 2.12 2.04
N LEU A 192 20.05 2.53 0.78
CA LEU A 192 19.74 1.70 -0.38
C LEU A 192 20.54 0.40 -0.42
N SER A 193 21.80 0.44 0.02
CA SER A 193 22.68 -0.75 0.06
C SER A 193 22.20 -1.75 1.11
N GLY A 194 21.82 -1.29 2.30
CA GLY A 194 21.21 -2.11 3.33
C GLY A 194 19.91 -2.74 2.86
N ALA A 195 19.04 -1.96 2.18
CA ALA A 195 17.82 -2.47 1.59
C ALA A 195 18.08 -3.56 0.53
N ALA A 196 19.09 -3.39 -0.33
CA ALA A 196 19.43 -4.37 -1.37
C ALA A 196 19.96 -5.68 -0.77
N HIS A 197 20.79 -5.57 0.27
CA HIS A 197 21.26 -6.74 1.01
C HIS A 197 20.11 -7.46 1.72
N GLN A 198 19.19 -6.71 2.33
CA GLN A 198 18.00 -7.26 2.97
C GLN A 198 17.12 -8.03 1.97
N LEU A 199 16.84 -7.47 0.79
CA LEU A 199 16.09 -8.17 -0.26
C LEU A 199 16.85 -9.39 -0.80
N THR A 200 18.18 -9.35 -0.81
CA THR A 200 19.01 -10.50 -1.22
C THR A 200 18.85 -11.70 -0.29
N SER A 201 18.60 -11.47 1.00
CA SER A 201 18.35 -12.52 1.98
C SER A 201 16.97 -13.19 1.81
N LEU A 202 16.05 -12.58 1.05
CA LEU A 202 14.70 -13.08 0.82
C LEU A 202 14.65 -13.97 -0.43
N LYS A 203 13.96 -15.10 -0.31
CA LYS A 203 13.66 -15.97 -1.44
C LYS A 203 12.41 -15.49 -2.16
N ASP A 204 12.45 -15.49 -3.48
CA ASP A 204 11.26 -15.23 -4.27
C ASP A 204 10.21 -16.33 -4.04
N ARG A 205 8.93 -15.94 -3.98
CA ARG A 205 7.80 -16.87 -3.79
C ARG A 205 7.23 -17.35 -5.12
N GLY A 206 7.87 -17.01 -6.23
CA GLY A 206 7.46 -17.37 -7.59
C GLY A 206 6.63 -16.29 -8.28
N ASP A 207 6.39 -15.14 -7.63
CA ASP A 207 5.73 -13.99 -8.23
C ASP A 207 6.71 -12.98 -8.85
N GLY A 208 8.02 -13.18 -8.68
CA GLY A 208 9.08 -12.37 -9.28
C GLY A 208 9.23 -10.99 -8.66
N LYS A 209 8.37 -10.59 -7.72
CA LYS A 209 8.29 -9.20 -7.23
C LYS A 209 9.48 -8.81 -6.40
N VAL A 210 9.99 -9.72 -5.57
CA VAL A 210 11.19 -9.47 -4.75
C VAL A 210 12.42 -9.37 -5.63
N SER A 211 12.52 -10.23 -6.63
CA SER A 211 13.60 -10.18 -7.62
C SER A 211 13.57 -8.86 -8.40
N LEU A 212 12.38 -8.44 -8.88
CA LEU A 212 12.21 -7.16 -9.56
C LEU A 212 12.57 -5.96 -8.66
N ALA A 213 12.05 -5.92 -7.42
CA ALA A 213 12.34 -4.86 -6.47
C ALA A 213 13.85 -4.77 -6.15
N ARG A 214 14.52 -5.93 -6.01
CA ARG A 214 15.96 -6.00 -5.80
C ARG A 214 16.72 -5.46 -7.02
N ALA A 215 16.34 -5.83 -8.24
CA ALA A 215 17.00 -5.36 -9.45
C ALA A 215 16.85 -3.85 -9.65
N LEU A 216 15.65 -3.31 -9.42
CA LEU A 216 15.39 -1.86 -9.47
C LEU A 216 16.19 -1.10 -8.42
N LEU A 217 16.38 -1.68 -7.23
CA LEU A 217 17.19 -1.06 -6.19
C LEU A 217 18.68 -1.03 -6.54
N TRP A 218 19.20 -2.08 -7.19
CA TRP A 218 20.58 -2.07 -7.73
C TRP A 218 20.77 -1.01 -8.82
N LEU A 219 19.78 -0.83 -9.70
CA LEU A 219 19.79 0.29 -10.66
C LEU A 219 19.80 1.65 -9.95
N HIS A 220 19.00 1.81 -8.89
CA HIS A 220 18.98 3.06 -8.13
C HIS A 220 20.33 3.37 -7.47
N ILE A 221 21.06 2.34 -7.02
CA ILE A 221 22.42 2.45 -6.47
C ILE A 221 23.45 2.76 -7.58
N GLY A 222 23.12 2.53 -8.85
CA GLY A 222 24.02 2.69 -9.99
C GLY A 222 24.80 1.43 -10.36
N ASN A 223 24.37 0.25 -9.89
CA ASN A 223 24.99 -1.03 -10.22
C ASN A 223 24.14 -1.80 -11.24
N ALA A 224 24.33 -1.47 -12.52
CA ALA A 224 23.59 -2.09 -13.64
C ALA A 224 23.93 -3.59 -13.80
N ASP A 225 25.18 -3.97 -13.57
CA ASP A 225 25.64 -5.37 -13.66
C ASP A 225 24.88 -6.28 -12.69
N GLU A 226 24.74 -5.84 -11.44
CA GLU A 226 24.04 -6.61 -10.42
C GLU A 226 22.54 -6.70 -10.72
N ALA A 227 21.93 -5.64 -11.26
CA ALA A 227 20.54 -5.68 -11.72
C ALA A 227 20.34 -6.72 -12.84
N ARG A 228 21.23 -6.77 -13.83
CA ARG A 228 21.22 -7.80 -14.90
C ARG A 228 21.41 -9.21 -14.35
N ARG A 229 22.28 -9.37 -13.33
CA ARG A 229 22.52 -10.66 -12.67
C ARG A 229 21.25 -11.19 -11.98
N VAL A 230 20.49 -10.31 -11.34
CA VAL A 230 19.22 -10.66 -10.70
C VAL A 230 18.21 -11.18 -11.72
N VAL A 231 18.09 -10.52 -12.87
CA VAL A 231 17.21 -10.95 -13.98
C VAL A 231 17.66 -12.29 -14.56
N SER A 232 18.96 -12.43 -14.84
CA SER A 232 19.55 -13.63 -15.44
C SER A 232 19.46 -14.86 -14.54
N GLY A 233 19.49 -14.67 -13.22
CA GLY A 233 19.37 -15.74 -12.23
C GLY A 233 17.96 -16.34 -12.09
N SER A 234 16.94 -15.73 -12.71
CA SER A 234 15.54 -16.18 -12.61
C SER A 234 15.25 -17.45 -13.42
N GLY A 235 16.09 -17.81 -14.41
CA GLY A 235 16.02 -19.07 -15.16
C GLY A 235 14.75 -19.31 -16.00
N SER A 236 13.75 -18.42 -15.92
CA SER A 236 12.51 -18.42 -16.68
C SER A 236 12.58 -17.52 -17.92
N SER A 237 11.59 -17.66 -18.82
CA SER A 237 11.31 -16.63 -19.84
C SER A 237 11.25 -15.25 -19.19
N LEU A 238 11.86 -14.24 -19.84
CA LEU A 238 11.82 -12.85 -19.38
C LEU A 238 10.36 -12.38 -19.28
N ASN A 239 9.95 -11.98 -18.08
CA ASN A 239 8.65 -11.32 -17.89
C ASN A 239 8.75 -9.83 -18.27
N ALA A 240 7.62 -9.11 -18.24
CA ALA A 240 7.59 -7.68 -18.57
C ALA A 240 8.56 -6.86 -17.69
N GLY A 241 8.58 -7.10 -16.38
CA GLY A 241 9.48 -6.43 -15.43
C GLY A 241 10.96 -6.71 -15.70
N ASP A 242 11.30 -7.94 -16.10
CA ASP A 242 12.68 -8.29 -16.47
C ASP A 242 13.14 -7.48 -17.69
N LYS A 243 12.28 -7.34 -18.70
CA LYS A 243 12.58 -6.51 -19.89
C LYS A 243 12.76 -5.04 -19.51
N THR A 244 11.90 -4.51 -18.62
CA THR A 244 12.01 -3.15 -18.08
C THR A 244 13.36 -2.94 -17.40
N VAL A 245 13.79 -3.86 -16.53
CA VAL A 245 15.10 -3.78 -15.85
C VAL A 245 16.25 -3.76 -16.85
N LEU A 246 16.22 -4.63 -17.87
CA LEU A 246 17.27 -4.69 -18.87
C LEU A 246 17.36 -3.40 -19.72
N ALA A 247 16.21 -2.81 -20.08
CA ALA A 247 16.18 -1.55 -20.80
C ALA A 247 16.72 -0.39 -19.95
N LEU A 248 16.32 -0.32 -18.67
CA LEU A 248 16.84 0.68 -17.73
C LEU A 248 18.34 0.51 -17.46
N ALA A 249 18.83 -0.73 -17.40
CA ALA A 249 20.25 -1.00 -17.24
C ALA A 249 21.07 -0.49 -18.42
N ASP A 250 20.58 -0.65 -19.66
CA ASP A 250 21.24 -0.10 -20.85
C ASP A 250 21.23 1.43 -20.86
N MET A 251 20.13 2.06 -20.43
CA MET A 251 20.10 3.51 -20.26
C MET A 251 21.11 3.98 -19.20
N ALA A 252 21.30 3.23 -18.12
CA ALA A 252 22.26 3.55 -17.07
C ALA A 252 23.72 3.47 -17.58
N ASP A 253 24.00 2.54 -18.50
CA ASP A 253 25.30 2.40 -19.15
C ASP A 253 25.53 3.41 -20.30
N GLY A 254 24.51 4.18 -20.67
CA GLY A 254 24.56 5.14 -21.79
C GLY A 254 24.28 4.52 -23.16
N GLU A 255 23.87 3.26 -23.21
CA GLU A 255 23.56 2.50 -24.42
C GLU A 255 22.12 2.77 -24.90
N PHE A 256 21.83 4.04 -25.20
CA PHE A 256 20.47 4.52 -25.51
C PHE A 256 19.86 3.91 -26.77
N GLU A 257 20.67 3.52 -27.74
CA GLU A 257 20.20 2.84 -28.96
C GLU A 257 19.65 1.46 -28.63
N THR A 258 20.42 0.67 -27.90
CA THR A 258 20.02 -0.66 -27.42
C THR A 258 18.81 -0.59 -26.49
N ALA A 259 18.75 0.43 -25.61
CA ALA A 259 17.61 0.66 -24.74
C ALA A 259 16.34 1.01 -25.52
N LEU A 260 16.45 1.86 -26.55
CA LEU A 260 15.32 2.26 -27.40
C LEU A 260 14.67 1.05 -28.08
N ASP A 261 15.48 0.13 -28.61
CA ASP A 261 14.99 -1.10 -29.24
C ASP A 261 14.22 -1.97 -28.23
N LYS A 262 14.71 -2.05 -26.99
CA LYS A 262 14.02 -2.78 -25.91
C LYS A 262 12.68 -2.13 -25.55
N TRP A 263 12.62 -0.80 -25.44
CA TRP A 263 11.37 -0.10 -25.13
C TRP A 263 10.32 -0.28 -26.22
N ARG A 264 10.72 -0.17 -27.50
CA ARG A 264 9.83 -0.44 -28.64
C ARG A 264 9.33 -1.88 -28.64
N ALA A 265 10.19 -2.85 -28.34
CA ALA A 265 9.79 -4.25 -28.23
C ALA A 265 8.82 -4.53 -27.06
N ILE A 266 8.86 -3.72 -25.99
CA ILE A 266 7.87 -3.78 -24.91
C ILE A 266 6.54 -3.19 -25.38
N GLU A 267 6.57 -2.02 -26.03
CA GLU A 267 5.40 -1.31 -26.54
C GLU A 267 4.64 -2.12 -27.61
N GLU A 268 5.34 -2.79 -28.55
CA GLU A 268 4.71 -3.65 -29.55
C GLU A 268 3.93 -4.85 -28.95
N GLY A 269 4.27 -5.24 -27.72
CA GLY A 269 3.59 -6.30 -26.99
C GLY A 269 2.34 -5.86 -26.22
N GLU A 270 2.16 -4.56 -26.01
CA GLU A 270 1.11 -3.97 -25.17
C GLU A 270 0.22 -3.04 -26.01
N GLY A 271 -1.08 -3.33 -26.12
CA GLY A 271 -1.95 -2.66 -27.09
C GLY A 271 -2.21 -1.17 -26.85
N GLU A 272 -2.01 -0.67 -25.63
CA GLU A 272 -2.05 0.77 -25.30
C GLU A 272 -0.66 1.23 -24.86
N MET A 273 -0.27 2.45 -25.25
CA MET A 273 1.00 3.05 -24.85
C MET A 273 1.06 3.18 -23.32
N ASP A 274 1.93 2.38 -22.69
CA ASP A 274 2.27 2.54 -21.29
C ASP A 274 3.06 3.84 -21.09
N GLU A 275 2.61 4.70 -20.17
CA GLU A 275 3.21 6.02 -19.97
C GLU A 275 4.68 5.93 -19.54
N MET A 276 5.06 4.90 -18.76
CA MET A 276 6.44 4.71 -18.33
C MET A 276 7.33 4.30 -19.51
N VAL A 277 6.87 3.37 -20.35
CA VAL A 277 7.56 3.00 -21.59
C VAL A 277 7.70 4.20 -22.51
N GLY A 278 6.62 4.96 -22.76
CA GLY A 278 6.64 6.15 -23.60
C GLY A 278 7.61 7.23 -23.11
N MET A 279 7.64 7.49 -21.79
CA MET A 279 8.58 8.46 -21.20
C MET A 279 10.04 8.01 -21.37
N ASN A 280 10.35 6.74 -21.11
CA ASN A 280 11.71 6.22 -21.27
C ASN A 280 12.14 6.16 -22.75
N THR A 281 11.21 5.85 -23.67
CA THR A 281 11.42 5.97 -25.12
C THR A 281 11.76 7.40 -25.50
N ALA A 282 11.01 8.39 -25.01
CA ALA A 282 11.28 9.80 -25.26
C ALA A 282 12.67 10.20 -24.75
N VAL A 283 13.07 9.76 -23.56
CA VAL A 283 14.42 10.01 -23.02
C VAL A 283 15.50 9.42 -23.94
N CYS A 284 15.34 8.19 -24.41
CA CYS A 284 16.30 7.58 -25.34
C CYS A 284 16.39 8.37 -26.66
N LEU A 285 15.24 8.76 -27.24
CA LEU A 285 15.19 9.56 -28.46
C LEU A 285 15.90 10.92 -28.31
N LEU A 286 15.77 11.55 -27.13
CA LEU A 286 16.46 12.79 -26.81
C LEU A 286 17.98 12.62 -26.79
N TYR A 287 18.50 11.60 -26.09
CA TYR A 287 19.94 11.33 -26.01
C TYR A 287 20.54 10.92 -27.37
N LEU A 288 19.74 10.32 -28.25
CA LEU A 288 20.13 9.98 -29.63
C LEU A 288 19.99 11.16 -30.61
N GLY A 289 19.47 12.31 -30.18
CA GLY A 289 19.26 13.49 -31.03
C GLY A 289 18.09 13.38 -32.01
N LYS A 290 17.18 12.41 -31.84
CA LYS A 290 16.00 12.19 -32.69
C LYS A 290 14.83 13.09 -32.26
N MET A 291 15.01 14.40 -32.43
CA MET A 291 14.12 15.43 -31.87
C MET A 291 12.69 15.39 -32.42
N GLU A 292 12.50 15.06 -33.70
CA GLU A 292 11.16 15.00 -34.31
C GLU A 292 10.33 13.86 -33.72
N GLU A 293 10.91 12.66 -33.63
CA GLU A 293 10.28 11.49 -32.99
C GLU A 293 10.00 11.78 -31.50
N ASN A 294 10.99 12.35 -30.79
CA ASN A 294 10.85 12.71 -29.38
C ASN A 294 9.66 13.65 -29.14
N LEU A 295 9.54 14.73 -29.93
CA LEU A 295 8.45 15.67 -29.82
C LEU A 295 7.10 15.00 -30.07
N SER A 296 7.00 14.14 -31.09
CA SER A 296 5.77 13.38 -31.36
C SER A 296 5.34 12.57 -30.14
N THR A 297 6.26 11.78 -29.57
CA THR A 297 5.99 10.97 -28.37
C THR A 297 5.58 11.84 -27.18
N ILE A 298 6.28 12.95 -26.92
CA ILE A 298 5.93 13.86 -25.81
C ILE A 298 4.55 14.48 -26.02
N TYR A 299 4.22 14.91 -27.25
CA TYR A 299 2.91 15.49 -27.54
C TYR A 299 1.77 14.48 -27.32
N GLU A 300 1.97 13.22 -27.72
CA GLU A 300 1.02 12.14 -27.46
C GLU A 300 0.83 11.93 -25.95
N LEU A 301 1.92 11.89 -25.18
CA LEU A 301 1.88 11.76 -23.71
C LEU A 301 1.22 12.97 -23.02
N CYS A 302 1.36 14.18 -23.58
CA CYS A 302 0.92 15.43 -22.95
C CYS A 302 -0.50 15.91 -23.35
N ALA A 303 -1.21 15.24 -24.26
CA ALA A 303 -2.49 15.73 -24.79
C ALA A 303 -3.61 15.80 -23.71
N GLU A 304 -3.69 16.92 -22.97
CA GLU A 304 -4.58 17.15 -21.81
C GLU A 304 -6.08 16.97 -22.09
N ARG A 305 -6.53 17.26 -23.32
CA ARG A 305 -7.95 17.19 -23.70
C ARG A 305 -8.47 15.76 -23.65
N THR A 306 -7.59 14.81 -23.93
CA THR A 306 -7.82 13.37 -23.81
C THR A 306 -7.89 13.02 -22.31
N LYS A 307 -6.92 13.46 -21.50
CA LYS A 307 -6.82 13.16 -20.06
C LYS A 307 -8.04 13.60 -19.23
N LYS A 308 -8.58 14.81 -19.41
CA LYS A 308 -9.78 15.26 -18.64
C LYS A 308 -11.04 14.46 -18.98
N GLY A 309 -11.26 14.16 -20.27
CA GLY A 309 -12.40 13.36 -20.73
C GLY A 309 -12.27 11.87 -20.39
N LEU A 310 -11.04 11.33 -20.37
CA LEU A 310 -10.78 9.98 -19.88
C LEU A 310 -10.98 9.88 -18.37
N LYS A 311 -10.48 10.85 -17.59
CA LYS A 311 -10.64 10.88 -16.13
C LYS A 311 -12.10 10.80 -15.72
N LEU A 312 -12.98 11.60 -16.33
CA LEU A 312 -14.40 11.59 -16.00
C LEU A 312 -15.06 10.26 -16.38
N ARG A 313 -14.83 9.77 -17.60
CA ARG A 313 -15.39 8.48 -18.08
C ARG A 313 -14.88 7.30 -17.25
N LEU A 314 -13.61 7.33 -16.84
CA LEU A 314 -13.02 6.32 -15.98
C LEU A 314 -13.68 6.33 -14.60
N ALA A 315 -13.86 7.51 -14.00
CA ALA A 315 -14.55 7.63 -12.70
C ALA A 315 -16.00 7.11 -12.76
N GLU A 316 -16.74 7.40 -13.83
CA GLU A 316 -18.09 6.87 -14.03
C GLU A 316 -18.09 5.35 -14.23
N ARG A 317 -17.17 4.83 -15.05
CA ARG A 317 -17.03 3.39 -15.31
C ARG A 317 -16.66 2.61 -14.05
N VAL A 318 -15.71 3.11 -13.26
CA VAL A 318 -15.30 2.46 -12.00
C VAL A 318 -16.41 2.53 -10.97
N ALA A 319 -17.15 3.65 -10.86
CA ALA A 319 -18.31 3.72 -9.98
C ALA A 319 -19.42 2.71 -10.35
N ALA A 320 -19.56 2.41 -11.64
CA ALA A 320 -20.51 1.42 -12.15
C ALA A 320 -20.10 -0.04 -11.89
N MET A 321 -18.82 -0.33 -11.65
CA MET A 321 -18.34 -1.69 -11.34
C MET A 321 -18.92 -2.23 -10.04
N GLU A 322 -18.90 -3.56 -9.89
CA GLU A 322 -19.30 -4.23 -8.66
C GLU A 322 -18.46 -3.79 -7.47
N GLU A 323 -19.11 -3.76 -6.31
CA GLU A 323 -18.49 -3.45 -5.03
C GLU A 323 -17.60 -4.62 -4.62
N SER A 324 -16.36 -4.33 -4.23
CA SER A 324 -15.39 -5.37 -3.88
C SER A 324 -14.45 -4.86 -2.80
N SER A 325 -14.32 -5.64 -1.73
CA SER A 325 -13.31 -5.42 -0.70
C SER A 325 -11.90 -5.38 -1.31
N ALA A 326 -11.56 -6.29 -2.22
CA ALA A 326 -10.20 -6.37 -2.77
C ALA A 326 -9.68 -5.08 -3.40
N ARG A 327 -10.55 -4.24 -3.97
CA ARG A 327 -10.16 -2.98 -4.64
C ARG A 327 -10.60 -1.72 -3.89
N GLY A 328 -11.49 -1.85 -2.92
CA GLY A 328 -12.24 -0.73 -2.34
C GLY A 328 -13.15 -0.09 -3.38
N TRP A 329 -14.43 0.09 -3.05
CA TRP A 329 -15.37 0.68 -4.01
C TRP A 329 -15.23 2.20 -4.05
N GLU A 330 -15.10 2.88 -2.92
CA GLU A 330 -15.06 4.34 -2.88
C GLU A 330 -13.73 4.90 -3.41
N LYS A 331 -13.80 5.83 -4.38
CA LYS A 331 -12.61 6.49 -4.96
C LYS A 331 -12.63 8.02 -4.82
N THR A 332 -11.46 8.60 -4.55
CA THR A 332 -11.27 10.05 -4.47
C THR A 332 -10.89 10.66 -5.81
N ASN A 333 -10.88 12.00 -5.91
CA ASN A 333 -10.37 12.68 -7.11
C ASN A 333 -8.87 12.41 -7.36
N ALA A 334 -8.12 12.06 -6.33
CA ALA A 334 -6.69 11.75 -6.43
C ALA A 334 -6.46 10.43 -7.16
N ASP A 335 -7.35 9.45 -6.96
CA ASP A 335 -7.27 8.10 -7.54
C ASP A 335 -7.43 8.08 -9.07
N PHE A 336 -7.86 9.21 -9.65
CA PHE A 336 -7.99 9.37 -11.10
C PHE A 336 -7.06 10.47 -11.63
N LYS A 337 -5.93 10.73 -10.98
CA LYS A 337 -4.87 11.55 -11.60
C LYS A 337 -4.27 10.73 -12.76
N LEU A 338 -4.36 11.29 -13.97
CA LEU A 338 -3.79 10.81 -15.23
C LEU A 338 -2.68 11.77 -15.66
#